data_AF-A0A9R0Z2G7-F1
#
_entry.id   AF-A0A9R0Z2G7-F1
#
_cell.length_a   1.000
_cell.length_b   1.000
_cell.length_c   1.000
_cell.angle_alpha   90.00
_cell.angle_beta   90.00
_cell.angle_gamma   90.00
#
_symmetry.space_group_name_H-M   'P 1'
#
loop_
_entity.id
_entity.type
_entity.pdbx_description
1 polymer ?
#
loop_
_entity_poly.entity_id
_entity_poly.type
_entity_poly.pdbx_seq_one_letter_code
_entity_poly.pdbx_strand_id
1 'polypeptide(L)'
;MQQCAGEDEETTPLSGDQSFFTAIMCKTHVQKPYLLIILSHFQHRLPAKRAAVVLRCRGSSWIMSYCGDTKLKRLDQGWEHFAVHNRLQVGDACVFELVSGYAGDGGKREVVLEVQVLRRGGLPEPEDLATKGDTADEGIIILD
;
A
#
# COMPACT_ATOMS: atom_id res chain seq x y z
N MET A 1 -19.25 -31.11 1.56
CA MET A 1 -18.21 -30.65 2.49
C MET A 1 -17.01 -30.26 1.63
N GLN A 2 -16.92 -28.97 1.27
CA GLN A 2 -16.03 -27.95 1.88
C GLN A 2 -14.56 -28.26 1.59
N GLN A 3 -13.77 -27.37 1.00
CA GLN A 3 -13.33 -26.13 1.64
C GLN A 3 -13.22 -24.96 0.65
N CYS A 4 -13.78 -23.82 1.06
CA CYS A 4 -13.44 -22.49 0.55
C CYS A 4 -12.17 -22.06 1.29
N ALA A 5 -11.08 -21.79 0.57
CA ALA A 5 -9.90 -21.17 1.15
C ALA A 5 -10.19 -19.68 1.35
N GLY A 6 -10.21 -19.23 2.60
CA GLY A 6 -10.06 -17.83 2.93
C GLY A 6 -8.65 -17.42 2.56
N GLU A 7 -8.51 -16.41 1.71
CA GLU A 7 -7.24 -15.73 1.51
C GLU A 7 -7.01 -14.88 2.76
N ASP A 8 -6.34 -15.45 3.75
CA ASP A 8 -5.85 -14.69 4.89
C ASP A 8 -4.92 -13.61 4.35
N GLU A 9 -5.36 -12.35 4.47
CA GLU A 9 -4.63 -11.16 4.10
C GLU A 9 -3.51 -10.94 5.14
N GLU A 10 -2.49 -11.79 5.09
CA GLU A 10 -1.36 -11.75 6.00
C GLU A 10 -0.52 -10.49 5.70
N THR A 11 -0.66 -9.46 6.53
CA THR A 11 0.17 -8.27 6.46
C THR A 11 1.57 -8.64 6.96
N THR A 12 2.55 -8.67 6.07
CA THR A 12 3.94 -8.91 6.46
C THR A 12 4.48 -7.73 7.28
N PRO A 13 5.24 -7.95 8.35
CA PRO A 13 5.87 -6.85 9.08
C PRO A 13 6.86 -6.10 8.17
N LEU A 14 6.86 -4.77 8.26
CA LEU A 14 7.81 -3.91 7.53
C LEU A 14 9.25 -4.29 7.90
N SER A 15 10.15 -4.35 6.92
CA SER A 15 11.57 -4.52 7.22
C SER A 15 12.07 -3.22 7.87
N GLY A 16 12.46 -3.28 9.15
CA GLY A 16 12.78 -2.10 9.95
C GLY A 16 13.90 -1.20 9.40
N ASP A 17 14.68 -1.68 8.43
CA ASP A 17 15.79 -0.95 7.81
C ASP A 17 15.39 -0.21 6.52
N GLN A 18 14.19 -0.44 6.01
CA GLN A 18 13.76 0.10 4.72
C GLN A 18 12.90 1.35 4.87
N SER A 19 13.12 2.35 4.01
CA SER A 19 12.34 3.58 4.05
C SER A 19 10.95 3.36 3.45
N PHE A 20 9.91 3.79 4.15
CA PHE A 20 8.53 3.70 3.68
C PHE A 20 7.78 5.04 3.74
N PHE A 21 6.65 5.11 3.03
CA PHE A 21 5.63 6.14 3.23
C PHE A 21 4.24 5.51 3.17
N THR A 22 3.28 6.10 3.86
CA THR A 22 1.88 5.65 3.87
C THR A 22 1.00 6.66 3.14
N ALA A 23 0.07 6.17 2.32
CA ALA A 23 -0.96 6.97 1.69
C ALA A 23 -2.35 6.41 2.02
N ILE A 24 -3.22 7.27 2.55
CA ILE A 24 -4.64 6.98 2.67
C ILE A 24 -5.29 7.27 1.31
N MET A 25 -5.96 6.27 0.76
CA MET A 25 -6.60 6.35 -0.54
C MET A 25 -7.78 7.33 -0.49
N CYS A 26 -7.77 8.32 -1.37
CA CYS A 26 -8.87 9.26 -1.56
C CYS A 26 -9.45 9.08 -2.96
N LYS A 27 -10.51 9.81 -3.30
CA LYS A 27 -11.23 9.65 -4.58
C LYS A 27 -10.28 9.72 -5.79
N THR A 28 -9.35 10.67 -5.82
CA THR A 28 -8.42 10.81 -6.95
C THR A 28 -7.41 9.68 -7.04
N HIS A 29 -7.12 8.97 -5.94
CA HIS A 29 -6.23 7.80 -5.96
C HIS A 29 -6.89 6.60 -6.63
N VAL A 30 -8.19 6.38 -6.44
CA VAL A 30 -8.87 5.13 -6.83
C VAL A 30 -9.94 5.30 -7.91
N GLN A 31 -10.16 6.52 -8.37
CA GLN A 31 -11.07 6.86 -9.48
C GLN A 31 -10.40 7.89 -10.38
N LYS A 32 -10.93 8.08 -11.60
CA LYS A 32 -10.44 9.10 -12.53
C LYS A 32 -10.24 10.45 -11.79
N PRO A 33 -9.05 11.07 -11.88
CA PRO A 33 -8.00 10.82 -12.87
C PRO A 33 -6.94 9.74 -12.51
N TYR A 34 -7.09 9.00 -11.41
CA TYR A 34 -6.09 8.02 -10.91
C TYR A 34 -4.72 8.66 -10.64
N LEU A 35 -4.71 9.69 -9.80
CA LEU A 35 -3.55 10.52 -9.50
C LEU A 35 -3.03 10.28 -8.08
N LEU A 36 -1.92 9.55 -7.92
CA LEU A 36 -1.23 9.38 -6.64
C LEU A 36 0.07 10.23 -6.56
N ILE A 37 0.05 11.25 -5.70
CA ILE A 37 1.20 12.13 -5.45
C ILE A 37 2.09 11.52 -4.37
N ILE A 38 3.40 11.54 -4.60
CA ILE A 38 4.41 11.09 -3.63
C ILE A 38 4.64 12.20 -2.60
N LEU A 39 4.54 11.82 -1.32
CA LEU A 39 4.75 12.73 -0.19
C LEU A 39 6.16 13.32 -0.21
N SER A 40 6.28 14.62 0.07
CA SER A 40 7.51 15.42 -0.06
C SER A 40 8.70 14.81 0.68
N HIS A 41 8.48 14.29 1.89
CA HIS A 41 9.53 13.67 2.69
C HIS A 41 10.11 12.40 2.05
N PHE A 42 9.42 11.75 1.11
CA PHE A 42 9.90 10.54 0.44
C PHE A 42 10.57 10.84 -0.92
N GLN A 43 10.34 12.02 -1.48
CA GLN A 43 10.76 12.39 -2.84
C GLN A 43 12.27 12.42 -3.06
N HIS A 44 13.07 12.60 -2.01
CA HIS A 44 14.54 12.64 -2.09
C HIS A 44 15.16 11.24 -2.28
N ARG A 45 14.38 10.18 -2.01
CA ARG A 45 14.78 8.78 -2.19
C ARG A 45 14.48 8.25 -3.60
N LEU A 46 13.75 9.04 -4.39
CA LEU A 46 13.32 8.71 -5.74
C LEU A 46 14.05 9.57 -6.77
N PRO A 47 14.18 9.12 -8.02
CA PRO A 47 14.76 9.90 -9.10
C PRO A 47 14.13 11.30 -9.24
N ALA A 48 14.95 12.27 -9.66
CA ALA A 48 14.47 13.61 -10.05
C ALA A 48 14.07 13.70 -11.54
N LYS A 49 14.03 12.56 -12.23
CA LYS A 49 13.66 12.43 -13.64
C LYS A 49 12.53 11.42 -13.79
N ARG A 50 11.92 11.37 -14.98
CA ARG A 50 11.00 10.28 -15.31
C ARG A 50 11.70 8.93 -15.22
N ALA A 51 11.03 7.96 -14.62
CA ALA A 51 11.55 6.61 -14.44
C ALA A 51 10.42 5.58 -14.50
N ALA A 52 10.78 4.33 -14.73
CA ALA A 52 9.91 3.20 -14.44
C ALA A 52 10.00 2.89 -12.94
N VAL A 53 8.86 2.54 -12.35
CA VAL A 53 8.73 2.04 -10.98
C VAL A 53 8.00 0.71 -11.05
N VAL A 54 8.45 -0.25 -10.24
CA VAL A 54 7.77 -1.52 -10.02
C VAL A 54 7.12 -1.48 -8.64
N LEU A 55 5.80 -1.63 -8.60
CA LEU A 55 5.10 -1.96 -7.36
C LEU A 55 5.01 -3.47 -7.23
N ARG A 56 5.32 -4.01 -6.07
CA ARG A 56 5.11 -5.40 -5.69
C ARG A 56 4.05 -5.45 -4.60
N CYS A 57 3.06 -6.33 -4.74
CA CYS A 57 1.97 -6.46 -3.77
C CYS A 57 1.41 -7.87 -3.87
N ARG A 58 1.33 -8.57 -2.72
CA ARG A 58 0.76 -9.94 -2.61
C ARG A 58 1.32 -10.91 -3.68
N GLY A 59 2.65 -10.89 -3.86
CA GLY A 59 3.34 -11.75 -4.84
C GLY A 59 3.23 -11.32 -6.30
N SER A 60 2.42 -10.32 -6.62
CA SER A 60 2.26 -9.77 -7.98
C SER A 60 3.11 -8.50 -8.19
N SER A 61 3.36 -8.13 -9.45
CA SER A 61 4.17 -6.96 -9.82
C SER A 61 3.51 -6.10 -10.89
N TRP A 62 3.61 -4.78 -10.75
CA TRP A 62 3.05 -3.80 -11.67
C TRP A 62 4.10 -2.77 -12.06
N ILE A 63 4.40 -2.70 -13.37
CA ILE A 63 5.28 -1.68 -13.93
C ILE A 63 4.45 -0.43 -14.24
N MET A 64 4.92 0.72 -13.77
CA MET A 64 4.29 2.01 -14.04
C MET A 64 5.31 3.12 -14.22
N SER A 65 4.86 4.22 -14.80
CA SER A 65 5.69 5.42 -14.95
C SER A 65 5.61 6.29 -13.71
N TYR A 66 6.74 6.92 -13.40
CA TYR A 66 6.87 7.90 -12.33
C TYR A 66 7.37 9.22 -12.89
N CYS A 67 6.68 10.30 -12.55
CA CYS A 67 7.01 11.66 -12.97
C CYS A 67 7.84 12.36 -11.91
N GLY A 68 9.16 12.14 -11.91
CA GLY A 68 10.10 12.77 -10.97
C GLY A 68 10.58 14.17 -11.36
N ASP A 69 10.30 14.60 -12.60
CA ASP A 69 10.74 15.84 -13.24
C ASP A 69 9.77 17.02 -13.06
N THR A 70 8.68 16.83 -12.31
CA THR A 70 7.67 17.85 -12.04
C THR A 70 7.66 18.24 -10.56
N LYS A 71 7.10 19.42 -10.24
CA LYS A 71 6.95 19.89 -8.84
C LYS A 71 6.15 18.90 -7.99
N LEU A 72 5.12 18.28 -8.58
CA LEU A 72 4.29 17.26 -7.94
C LEU A 72 4.71 15.88 -8.43
N LYS A 73 5.68 15.30 -7.74
CA LYS A 73 6.15 13.94 -8.04
C LYS A 73 5.03 12.95 -7.82
N ARG A 74 4.80 12.04 -8.77
CA ARG A 74 3.63 11.14 -8.76
C ARG A 74 3.89 9.83 -9.48
N LEU A 75 3.11 8.81 -9.12
CA LEU A 75 2.88 7.65 -9.99
C LEU A 75 1.87 8.09 -11.06
N ASP A 76 2.19 7.79 -12.32
CA ASP A 76 1.48 8.29 -13.50
C ASP A 76 0.85 7.09 -14.23
N GLN A 77 1.14 6.89 -15.52
CA GLN A 77 0.58 5.76 -16.28
C GLN A 77 0.88 4.42 -15.62
N GLY A 78 -0.16 3.62 -15.39
CA GLY A 78 -0.09 2.30 -14.76
C GLY A 78 -0.66 2.24 -13.34
N TRP A 79 -0.75 3.38 -12.63
CA TRP A 79 -1.36 3.41 -11.29
C TRP A 79 -2.83 2.97 -11.31
N GLU A 80 -3.59 3.36 -12.33
CA GLU A 80 -5.00 2.93 -12.48
C GLU A 80 -5.15 1.41 -12.53
N HIS A 81 -4.25 0.70 -13.21
CA HIS A 81 -4.28 -0.75 -13.30
C HIS A 81 -4.02 -1.38 -11.94
N PHE A 82 -3.06 -0.85 -11.18
CA PHE A 82 -2.78 -1.29 -9.82
C PHE A 82 -4.01 -1.07 -8.91
N ALA A 83 -4.59 0.13 -8.93
CA ALA A 83 -5.72 0.48 -8.08
C ALA A 83 -6.97 -0.36 -8.40
N VAL A 84 -7.29 -0.55 -9.67
CA VAL A 84 -8.44 -1.35 -10.12
C VAL A 84 -8.24 -2.82 -9.83
N HIS A 85 -7.06 -3.38 -10.15
CA HIS A 85 -6.79 -4.80 -9.94
C HIS A 85 -6.81 -5.17 -8.46
N ASN A 86 -6.20 -4.33 -7.62
CA ASN A 86 -6.21 -4.51 -6.17
C ASN A 86 -7.51 -3.99 -5.52
N ARG A 87 -8.53 -3.59 -6.28
CA ARG A 87 -9.83 -3.11 -5.76
C ARG A 87 -9.66 -2.07 -4.64
N LEU A 88 -8.74 -1.13 -4.80
CA LEU A 88 -8.51 -0.09 -3.81
C LEU A 88 -9.75 0.78 -3.67
N GLN A 89 -10.10 1.11 -2.43
CA GLN A 89 -11.25 1.96 -2.12
C GLN A 89 -10.81 3.21 -1.37
N VAL A 90 -11.70 4.21 -1.34
CA VAL A 90 -11.50 5.40 -0.51
C VAL A 90 -11.47 4.97 0.96
N GLY A 91 -10.41 5.36 1.67
CA GLY A 91 -10.19 5.00 3.07
C GLY A 91 -9.28 3.79 3.28
N ASP A 92 -8.97 3.01 2.25
CA ASP A 92 -7.88 2.02 2.33
C ASP A 92 -6.54 2.75 2.54
N ALA A 93 -5.59 2.11 3.21
CA ALA A 93 -4.23 2.60 3.30
C ALA A 93 -3.29 1.75 2.44
N CYS A 94 -2.35 2.40 1.76
CA CYS A 94 -1.21 1.72 1.16
C CYS A 94 0.07 2.16 1.86
N VAL A 95 0.86 1.20 2.32
CA VAL A 95 2.22 1.42 2.80
C VAL A 95 3.17 1.03 1.68
N PHE A 96 4.03 1.95 1.28
CA PHE A 96 5.00 1.77 0.21
C PHE A 96 6.41 1.75 0.79
N GLU A 97 7.08 0.61 0.69
CA GLU A 97 8.43 0.37 1.22
C GLU A 97 9.44 0.32 0.06
N LEU A 98 10.49 1.15 0.08
CA LEU A 98 11.47 1.22 -0.99
C LEU A 98 12.49 0.08 -0.92
N VAL A 99 12.25 -1.05 -1.56
CA VAL A 99 13.15 -2.23 -1.54
C VAL A 99 14.46 -1.99 -2.30
N SER A 100 14.38 -1.30 -3.45
CA SER A 100 15.56 -0.96 -4.26
C SER A 100 15.47 0.49 -4.71
N GLY A 101 16.49 1.28 -4.34
CA GLY A 101 16.59 2.70 -4.64
C GLY A 101 17.52 3.03 -5.81
N TYR A 102 17.44 4.29 -6.23
CA TYR A 102 18.37 4.88 -7.20
C TYR A 102 19.62 5.37 -6.47
N ALA A 103 20.76 4.69 -6.68
CA ALA A 103 22.06 5.22 -6.26
C ALA A 103 22.56 6.18 -7.36
N GLY A 104 23.02 7.37 -6.97
CA GLY A 104 23.52 8.41 -7.89
C GLY A 104 24.80 8.06 -8.66
N ASP A 105 25.31 6.85 -8.52
CA ASP A 105 26.50 6.32 -9.21
C ASP A 105 26.07 5.35 -10.30
N GLY A 106 25.94 5.84 -11.54
CA GLY A 106 26.13 5.12 -12.82
C GLY A 106 25.26 3.90 -13.18
N GLY A 107 24.67 3.22 -12.21
CA GLY A 107 23.89 2.00 -12.36
C GLY A 107 22.42 2.34 -12.51
N LYS A 108 21.85 1.94 -13.65
CA LYS A 108 20.41 2.03 -13.95
C LYS A 108 19.63 1.08 -13.03
N ARG A 109 19.50 1.42 -11.75
CA ARG A 109 18.66 0.66 -10.82
C ARG A 109 17.21 1.04 -11.01
N GLU A 110 16.38 0.03 -11.19
CA GLU A 110 14.94 0.12 -11.17
C GLU A 110 14.48 0.46 -9.74
N VAL A 111 13.51 1.38 -9.64
CA VAL A 111 12.88 1.70 -8.36
C VAL A 111 11.83 0.63 -8.09
N VAL A 112 12.01 -0.10 -7.00
CA VAL A 112 11.08 -1.16 -6.59
C VAL A 112 10.48 -0.77 -5.25
N LEU A 113 9.16 -0.70 -5.19
CA LEU A 113 8.39 -0.48 -3.97
C LEU A 113 7.60 -1.74 -3.63
N GLU A 114 7.78 -2.28 -2.44
CA GLU A 114 6.85 -3.25 -1.88
C GLU A 114 5.65 -2.49 -1.33
N VAL A 115 4.44 -2.99 -1.57
CA VAL A 115 3.19 -2.33 -1.22
C VAL A 115 2.36 -3.25 -0.37
N GLN A 116 2.02 -2.77 0.82
CA GLN A 116 1.04 -3.39 1.69
C GLN A 116 -0.25 -2.60 1.59
N VAL A 117 -1.35 -3.29 1.34
CA VAL A 117 -2.68 -2.68 1.31
C VAL A 117 -3.39 -3.07 2.60
N LEU A 118 -3.77 -2.07 3.39
CA LEU A 118 -4.51 -2.22 4.64
C LEU A 118 -5.96 -1.79 4.39
N ARG A 119 -6.88 -2.73 4.52
CA ARG A 119 -8.31 -2.49 4.31
C ARG A 119 -8.94 -1.91 5.55
N ARG A 120 -9.80 -0.91 5.35
CA ARG A 120 -10.56 -0.29 6.45
C ARG A 120 -11.43 -1.29 7.21
N GLY A 121 -11.95 -2.31 6.53
CA GLY A 121 -12.83 -3.35 7.09
C GLY A 121 -12.13 -4.65 7.49
N GLY A 122 -10.80 -4.65 7.66
CA GLY A 122 -10.08 -5.81 8.23
C GLY A 122 -10.28 -5.97 9.75
N LEU A 123 -10.92 -4.99 10.39
CA LEU A 123 -11.53 -5.19 11.70
C LEU A 123 -12.88 -5.86 11.48
N PRO A 124 -13.20 -6.98 12.15
CA PRO A 124 -14.56 -7.53 12.13
C PRO A 124 -15.53 -6.41 12.49
N GLU A 125 -16.56 -6.21 11.66
CA GLU A 125 -17.65 -5.30 11.98
C GLU A 125 -18.23 -5.69 13.36
N PRO A 126 -18.71 -4.74 14.19
CA PRO A 126 -19.23 -5.04 15.53
C PRO A 126 -20.38 -6.06 15.54
N GLU A 127 -20.96 -6.36 14.37
CA GLU A 127 -21.98 -7.38 14.17
C GLU A 127 -21.48 -8.79 14.53
N ASP A 128 -20.17 -9.08 14.37
CA ASP A 128 -19.54 -10.34 14.81
C ASP A 128 -18.93 -10.26 16.23
N LEU A 129 -18.93 -9.08 16.85
CA LEU A 129 -18.49 -8.83 18.24
C LEU A 129 -19.68 -8.66 19.19
N ALA A 130 -20.83 -9.23 18.86
CA ALA A 130 -21.98 -9.30 19.76
C ALA A 130 -21.75 -10.28 20.93
N THR A 131 -20.63 -10.16 21.65
CA THR A 131 -20.59 -10.49 23.07
C THR A 131 -20.68 -9.18 23.82
N LYS A 132 -21.75 -9.06 24.61
CA LYS A 132 -22.09 -7.90 25.42
C LYS A 132 -21.00 -7.66 26.47
N GLY A 133 -19.94 -6.96 26.09
CA GLY A 133 -18.91 -6.45 27.00
C GLY A 133 -19.38 -5.26 27.85
N ASP A 134 -20.66 -5.19 28.20
CA ASP A 134 -21.26 -4.09 28.97
C ASP A 134 -21.39 -4.41 30.47
N THR A 135 -20.88 -5.56 30.92
CA THR A 135 -20.89 -5.95 32.34
C THR A 135 -19.56 -6.54 32.77
N ALA A 136 -19.12 -6.17 33.98
CA ALA A 136 -17.85 -6.56 34.59
C ALA A 136 -17.64 -8.08 34.78
N ASP A 137 -18.66 -8.89 34.51
CA ASP A 137 -18.63 -10.35 34.62
C ASP A 137 -18.12 -11.07 33.36
N GLU A 138 -18.05 -10.42 32.19
CA GLU A 138 -17.54 -11.04 30.95
C GLU A 138 -16.35 -10.24 30.39
N GLY A 139 -15.19 -10.42 31.01
CA GLY A 139 -13.94 -9.87 30.51
C GLY A 139 -13.50 -10.53 29.20
N ILE A 140 -12.93 -9.75 28.29
CA ILE A 140 -12.26 -10.27 27.09
C ILE A 140 -11.03 -11.07 27.53
N ILE A 141 -11.03 -12.37 27.25
CA ILE A 141 -9.89 -13.26 27.56
C ILE A 141 -8.93 -13.25 26.37
N ILE A 142 -7.70 -12.78 26.60
CA ILE A 142 -6.58 -12.96 25.66
C ILE A 142 -5.86 -14.23 26.09
N LEU A 143 -5.90 -15.26 25.24
CA LEU A 143 -5.16 -16.50 25.44
C LEU A 143 -3.76 -16.34 24.84
N ASP A 144 -2.74 -16.65 25.65
CA ASP A 144 -1.32 -16.74 25.28
C ASP A 144 -1.00 -18.06 24.57
#